data_AF-A0A374EI55-F1
#
_entry.id   AF-A0A374EI55-F1
#
_cell.length_a   1.000
_cell.length_b   1.000
_cell.length_c   1.000
_cell.angle_alpha   90.00
_cell.angle_beta   90.00
_cell.angle_gamma   90.00
#
_symmetry.space_group_name_H-M   'P 1'
#
loop_
_entity.id
_entity.type
_entity.pdbx_description
1 polymer ?
#
loop_
_entity_poly.entity_id
_entity_poly.type
_entity_poly.pdbx_seq_one_letter_code
_entity_poly.pdbx_strand_id
1 'polypeptide(L)'
;MNLMTKKICANVCAAVMSITAVGICGELLLDNKSVGAEKAPAVQVKNVEAQSVKTTAATEVYDFVKFKKSSVDKYDMSYVQQKKQAKTTKKKASASEFTVEMPEDKGEYYDIKNDPANFTDTRSVADEYYTVNDIISGNIVTLNGHELLCQIVNSEIGGEWGEEAIKAQAVAAYTWVRFNDSIGAIPTVGLKSGYSSKIERCVNAVEGQTVMYNGNIINAVYSASTAGYSTTSEDIWGVFYPYLQRVKSEFDDKDPNWGIEATYTKDEVKERIESQTDIKLSDNVKNWFKIDSAFSGKYISGVTIDGHTSCTYDGSEARITGITLCNLFDVKSNAMEISYKDGVFTFKSYGWGHGVGMSQWGACYYAEAGYTYDQILTHYYVNCYLGLSAVNDKAVKRGQMSQDEIDKEIKDSEIVDEGGNASGDSKKDSEPAQTQPTENGTVTTAPATEAPDTTTTSFDVQPEDNITIEQNTEEIL
;
A
#
# COMPACT_ATOMS: atom_id res chain seq x y z
N MET A 1 -3.65 -52.85 4.34
CA MET A 1 -4.60 -53.97 4.19
C MET A 1 -5.98 -53.44 4.52
N ASN A 2 -7.06 -53.50 3.76
CA ASN A 2 -7.42 -53.98 2.41
C ASN A 2 -8.71 -53.18 2.10
N LEU A 3 -8.79 -52.44 0.98
CA LEU A 3 -9.27 -52.88 -0.34
C LEU A 3 -10.80 -52.77 -0.53
N MET A 4 -11.17 -51.80 -1.38
CA MET A 4 -12.21 -51.80 -2.42
C MET A 4 -13.62 -52.36 -2.13
N THR A 5 -14.64 -51.56 -2.51
CA THR A 5 -15.66 -52.00 -3.49
C THR A 5 -16.19 -50.81 -4.30
N LYS A 6 -16.21 -51.00 -5.63
CA LYS A 6 -16.67 -50.11 -6.71
C LYS A 6 -18.21 -49.97 -6.77
N LYS A 7 -18.70 -48.88 -7.37
CA LYS A 7 -19.70 -48.98 -8.47
C LYS A 7 -19.69 -47.74 -9.39
N ILE A 8 -19.62 -48.06 -10.67
CA ILE A 8 -19.64 -47.19 -11.85
C ILE A 8 -21.08 -47.14 -12.37
N CYS A 9 -21.54 -45.98 -12.86
CA CYS A 9 -22.57 -45.90 -13.88
C CYS A 9 -22.22 -44.76 -14.86
N ALA A 10 -21.82 -45.14 -16.06
CA ALA A 10 -21.84 -44.32 -17.26
C ALA A 10 -22.93 -44.89 -18.17
N ASN A 11 -23.74 -44.02 -18.78
CA ASN A 11 -24.60 -44.37 -19.91
C ASN A 11 -24.36 -43.36 -21.04
N VAL A 12 -24.07 -43.90 -22.22
CA VAL A 12 -23.93 -43.22 -23.51
C VAL A 12 -24.97 -43.82 -24.46
N CYS A 13 -25.63 -42.98 -25.26
CA CYS A 13 -26.06 -43.22 -26.66
C CYS A 13 -26.70 -41.90 -27.15
N ALA A 14 -26.11 -41.13 -28.07
CA ALA A 14 -26.10 -41.28 -29.54
C ALA A 14 -27.50 -41.19 -30.16
N ALA A 15 -27.83 -40.52 -31.27
CA ALA A 15 -27.20 -39.57 -32.20
C ALA A 15 -28.29 -39.27 -33.26
N VAL A 16 -28.44 -38.06 -33.81
CA VAL A 16 -28.87 -37.84 -35.22
C VAL A 16 -28.25 -36.56 -35.77
N MET A 17 -27.64 -36.72 -36.94
CA MET A 17 -26.91 -35.79 -37.81
C MET A 17 -27.90 -35.40 -38.95
N SER A 18 -28.00 -34.18 -39.49
CA SER A 18 -27.27 -33.72 -40.71
C SER A 18 -28.05 -32.62 -41.47
N ILE A 19 -27.35 -31.93 -42.39
CA ILE A 19 -27.76 -31.11 -43.58
C ILE A 19 -27.69 -29.58 -43.35
N THR A 20 -26.55 -28.90 -43.57
CA THR A 20 -25.97 -28.29 -44.83
C THR A 20 -26.84 -27.21 -45.49
N ALA A 21 -26.36 -26.12 -46.11
CA ALA A 21 -25.12 -25.33 -46.18
C ALA A 21 -25.39 -24.19 -47.23
N VAL A 22 -24.58 -23.13 -47.19
CA VAL A 22 -24.27 -22.15 -48.27
C VAL A 22 -25.25 -20.99 -48.56
N GLY A 23 -24.71 -19.76 -48.58
CA GLY A 23 -25.30 -18.62 -49.30
C GLY A 23 -24.64 -17.27 -49.00
N ILE A 24 -23.74 -16.83 -49.88
CA ILE A 24 -23.00 -15.56 -49.90
C ILE A 24 -23.89 -14.40 -50.42
N CYS A 25 -23.47 -13.15 -50.11
CA CYS A 25 -23.79 -11.85 -50.74
C CYS A 25 -25.01 -11.07 -50.26
N GLY A 26 -24.79 -9.79 -49.95
CA GLY A 26 -25.83 -8.76 -49.86
C GLY A 26 -25.40 -7.50 -49.11
N GLU A 27 -24.54 -6.68 -49.70
CA GLU A 27 -24.57 -5.23 -49.46
C GLU A 27 -25.97 -4.71 -49.81
N LEU A 28 -26.59 -3.93 -48.92
CA LEU A 28 -27.70 -3.06 -49.28
C LEU A 28 -27.67 -1.79 -48.42
N LEU A 29 -27.08 -0.76 -49.02
CA LEU A 29 -27.50 0.63 -48.89
C LEU A 29 -29.02 0.73 -49.07
N LEU A 30 -29.73 1.40 -48.17
CA LEU A 30 -30.94 2.14 -48.57
C LEU A 30 -31.17 3.37 -47.71
N ASP A 31 -31.40 4.45 -48.45
CA ASP A 31 -31.64 5.83 -48.09
C ASP A 31 -32.85 6.08 -47.17
N ASN A 32 -32.66 7.11 -46.35
CA ASN A 32 -33.60 8.17 -46.00
C ASN A 32 -34.94 8.18 -46.74
N LYS A 33 -36.03 8.02 -45.97
CA LYS A 33 -37.27 8.77 -46.18
C LYS A 33 -37.92 9.16 -44.85
N SER A 34 -37.91 10.46 -44.60
CA SER A 34 -38.74 11.21 -43.66
C SER A 34 -40.24 11.08 -43.96
N VAL A 35 -41.11 11.06 -42.94
CA VAL A 35 -42.35 11.86 -42.67
C VAL A 35 -42.88 11.35 -41.30
N GLY A 36 -43.34 12.12 -40.31
CA GLY A 36 -43.64 13.53 -40.17
C GLY A 36 -43.72 13.94 -38.69
N ALA A 37 -43.74 15.25 -38.46
CA ALA A 37 -43.52 15.93 -37.20
C ALA A 37 -44.81 16.17 -36.38
N GLU A 38 -44.65 16.29 -35.06
CA GLU A 38 -45.33 17.31 -34.26
C GLU A 38 -44.29 18.08 -33.41
N LYS A 39 -44.23 19.40 -33.60
CA LYS A 39 -43.52 20.40 -32.78
C LYS A 39 -44.52 20.91 -31.73
N ALA A 40 -44.17 21.31 -30.51
CA ALA A 40 -43.34 22.47 -30.11
C ALA A 40 -43.27 22.55 -28.55
N PRO A 41 -42.52 23.48 -27.91
CA PRO A 41 -41.63 24.50 -28.45
C PRO A 41 -40.19 24.46 -27.90
N ALA A 42 -39.29 25.02 -28.70
CA ALA A 42 -37.89 25.27 -28.38
C ALA A 42 -37.74 26.57 -27.57
N VAL A 43 -36.95 26.52 -26.50
CA VAL A 43 -36.29 27.70 -25.93
C VAL A 43 -34.89 27.78 -26.55
N GLN A 44 -34.64 28.90 -27.22
CA GLN A 44 -33.37 29.22 -27.88
C GLN A 44 -32.31 29.56 -26.83
N VAL A 45 -31.18 28.84 -26.82
CA VAL A 45 -29.95 29.34 -26.21
C VAL A 45 -29.02 29.75 -27.35
N LYS A 46 -28.76 31.06 -27.40
CA LYS A 46 -27.87 31.72 -28.34
C LYS A 46 -26.44 31.21 -28.16
N ASN A 47 -25.76 30.97 -29.27
CA ASN A 47 -24.30 30.99 -29.32
C ASN A 47 -23.80 32.30 -28.71
N VAL A 48 -23.05 32.20 -27.62
CA VAL A 48 -22.20 33.30 -27.12
C VAL A 48 -20.77 32.84 -27.35
N GLU A 49 -20.07 33.62 -28.17
CA GLU A 49 -18.64 33.52 -28.43
C GLU A 49 -17.85 33.43 -27.13
N ALA A 50 -16.83 32.57 -27.12
CA ALA A 50 -15.83 32.48 -26.07
C ALA A 50 -15.14 33.84 -25.91
N GLN A 51 -15.56 34.63 -24.92
CA GLN A 51 -14.79 35.77 -24.45
C GLN A 51 -13.74 35.27 -23.47
N SER A 52 -12.49 35.45 -23.88
CA SER A 52 -11.29 35.29 -23.08
C SER A 52 -11.30 36.24 -21.90
N VAL A 53 -11.67 35.73 -20.72
CA VAL A 53 -11.36 36.40 -19.46
C VAL A 53 -9.98 35.94 -19.02
N LYS A 54 -9.00 36.85 -19.15
CA LYS A 54 -7.70 36.73 -18.51
C LYS A 54 -7.89 36.80 -16.99
N THR A 55 -7.94 35.67 -16.33
CA THR A 55 -7.58 35.55 -14.91
C THR A 55 -6.17 34.99 -14.83
N THR A 56 -5.23 35.93 -14.74
CA THR A 56 -3.84 35.69 -14.34
C THR A 56 -3.85 35.32 -12.86
N ALA A 57 -4.02 34.03 -12.55
CA ALA A 57 -3.67 33.46 -11.25
C ALA A 57 -2.71 32.32 -11.55
N ALA A 58 -1.48 32.47 -11.06
CA ALA A 58 -0.32 31.66 -11.38
C ALA A 58 -0.66 30.17 -11.33
N THR A 59 -0.75 29.56 -12.51
CA THR A 59 -0.54 28.12 -12.65
C THR A 59 0.93 27.89 -12.33
N GLU A 60 1.23 27.63 -11.06
CA GLU A 60 2.45 26.93 -10.70
C GLU A 60 2.33 25.55 -11.34
N VAL A 61 2.83 25.48 -12.57
CA VAL A 61 3.15 24.22 -13.23
C VAL A 61 4.24 23.62 -12.37
N TYR A 62 3.85 22.78 -11.41
CA TYR A 62 4.78 21.89 -10.74
C TYR A 62 5.42 21.07 -11.86
N ASP A 63 6.68 21.38 -12.13
CA ASP A 63 7.56 20.61 -12.98
C ASP A 63 7.60 19.22 -12.33
N PHE A 64 6.76 18.30 -12.83
CA PHE A 64 6.65 16.95 -12.28
C PHE A 64 8.03 16.33 -12.39
N VAL A 65 8.70 16.26 -11.24
CA VAL A 65 10.01 15.66 -11.04
C VAL A 65 10.01 14.34 -11.80
N LYS A 66 11.00 14.15 -12.69
CA LYS A 66 11.32 12.84 -13.28
C LYS A 66 11.22 11.80 -12.17
N PHE A 67 10.20 10.94 -12.26
CA PHE A 67 9.93 9.89 -11.28
C PHE A 67 11.24 9.17 -10.97
N LYS A 68 11.73 9.32 -9.73
CA LYS A 68 12.94 8.63 -9.30
C LYS A 68 12.61 7.15 -9.14
N LYS A 69 13.28 6.35 -9.95
CA LYS A 69 13.31 4.89 -9.98
C LYS A 69 14.02 4.27 -8.74
N SER A 70 14.06 4.97 -7.61
CA SER A 70 14.85 4.55 -6.45
C SER A 70 14.20 5.07 -5.17
N SER A 71 13.62 4.16 -4.40
CA SER A 71 13.61 4.12 -2.93
C SER A 71 12.61 3.05 -2.47
N VAL A 72 12.95 1.77 -2.63
CA VAL A 72 12.31 0.68 -1.87
C VAL A 72 13.40 -0.28 -1.44
N ASP A 73 14.14 0.11 -0.40
CA ASP A 73 14.97 -0.85 0.33
C ASP A 73 14.06 -1.64 1.28
N LYS A 74 13.76 -2.88 0.85
CA LYS A 74 13.36 -4.08 1.60
C LYS A 74 12.38 -3.88 2.76
N TYR A 75 11.11 -4.14 2.47
CA TYR A 75 10.08 -4.47 3.45
C TYR A 75 9.76 -5.97 3.35
N ASP A 76 10.57 -6.83 3.99
CA ASP A 76 10.31 -8.28 4.00
C ASP A 76 9.28 -8.65 5.08
N MET A 77 8.10 -9.06 4.65
CA MET A 77 6.97 -9.44 5.51
C MET A 77 6.92 -10.96 5.82
N SER A 78 7.99 -11.73 5.58
CA SER A 78 7.98 -13.19 5.69
C SER A 78 8.14 -13.73 7.12
N TYR A 79 7.06 -13.66 7.89
CA TYR A 79 6.92 -14.46 9.12
C TYR A 79 5.83 -15.52 9.00
N VAL A 80 6.27 -16.75 8.71
CA VAL A 80 5.46 -17.96 8.82
C VAL A 80 5.36 -18.36 10.29
N GLN A 81 4.13 -18.41 10.82
CA GLN A 81 3.84 -18.88 12.18
C GLN A 81 4.28 -20.35 12.37
N GLN A 82 5.12 -20.60 13.37
CA GLN A 82 5.08 -21.86 14.12
C GLN A 82 4.61 -21.58 15.55
N LYS A 83 3.37 -22.00 15.84
CA LYS A 83 2.77 -21.92 17.17
C LYS A 83 3.64 -22.64 18.21
N LYS A 84 4.08 -21.91 19.24
CA LYS A 84 4.37 -22.49 20.56
C LYS A 84 3.42 -21.87 21.59
N GLN A 85 2.65 -22.73 22.23
CA GLN A 85 1.78 -22.34 23.34
C GLN A 85 2.61 -21.81 24.51
N ALA A 86 2.34 -20.58 24.94
CA ALA A 86 2.91 -20.01 26.15
C ALA A 86 2.34 -20.74 27.39
N LYS A 87 3.24 -21.17 28.29
CA LYS A 87 2.88 -21.71 29.61
C LYS A 87 2.75 -20.57 30.60
N THR A 88 1.56 -20.40 31.18
CA THR A 88 1.31 -19.44 32.26
C THR A 88 1.94 -19.96 33.55
N THR A 89 2.89 -19.21 34.13
CA THR A 89 3.38 -19.49 35.48
C THR A 89 3.17 -18.26 36.35
N LYS A 90 2.36 -18.38 37.41
CA LYS A 90 2.13 -17.32 38.39
C LYS A 90 3.25 -17.32 39.45
N LYS A 91 3.95 -16.19 39.64
CA LYS A 91 4.49 -15.83 40.95
C LYS A 91 4.76 -14.33 41.14
N LYS A 92 4.13 -13.82 42.22
CA LYS A 92 4.31 -12.62 43.07
C LYS A 92 5.16 -11.42 42.59
N ALA A 93 4.48 -10.27 42.59
CA ALA A 93 4.87 -8.92 42.22
C ALA A 93 6.04 -8.28 43.00
N SER A 94 6.82 -7.49 42.26
CA SER A 94 7.40 -6.21 42.67
C SER A 94 6.82 -5.17 41.73
N ALA A 95 6.00 -4.26 42.26
CA ALA A 95 5.13 -3.38 41.50
C ALA A 95 5.91 -2.21 40.87
N SER A 96 6.44 -2.42 39.68
CA SER A 96 6.66 -1.33 38.73
C SER A 96 5.81 -1.62 37.50
N GLU A 97 4.75 -0.85 37.32
CA GLU A 97 3.93 -0.82 36.11
C GLU A 97 4.25 0.47 35.35
N PHE A 98 4.48 0.37 34.04
CA PHE A 98 4.66 1.54 33.18
C PHE A 98 4.28 1.21 31.74
N THR A 99 3.91 2.24 30.99
CA THR A 99 3.77 2.20 29.54
C THR A 99 4.89 3.04 28.94
N VAL A 100 5.52 2.55 27.88
CA VAL A 100 6.51 3.34 27.14
C VAL A 100 5.77 4.47 26.44
N GLU A 101 6.18 5.71 26.73
CA GLU A 101 5.52 6.88 26.16
C GLU A 101 5.74 6.96 24.65
N MET A 102 4.67 7.29 23.93
CA MET A 102 4.74 7.64 22.51
C MET A 102 5.12 9.11 22.38
N PRO A 103 6.01 9.47 21.44
CA PRO A 103 6.29 10.86 21.14
C PRO A 103 5.04 11.56 20.60
N GLU A 104 5.00 12.88 20.78
CA GLU A 104 3.93 13.71 20.22
C GLU A 104 3.95 13.60 18.69
N ASP A 105 2.79 13.32 18.10
CA ASP A 105 2.61 13.33 16.65
C ASP A 105 2.00 14.65 16.19
N LYS A 106 2.73 15.37 15.34
CA LYS A 106 2.36 16.69 14.81
C LYS A 106 1.94 16.66 13.34
N GLY A 107 1.77 15.47 12.76
CA GLY A 107 1.34 15.35 11.37
C GLY A 107 -0.09 15.86 11.15
N GLU A 108 -0.38 16.26 9.92
CA GLU A 108 -1.72 16.61 9.50
C GLU A 108 -2.55 15.35 9.26
N TYR A 109 -3.81 15.40 9.67
CA TYR A 109 -4.75 14.29 9.58
C TYR A 109 -6.00 14.69 8.83
N TYR A 110 -6.45 13.78 7.98
CA TYR A 110 -7.60 13.96 7.11
C TYR A 110 -8.76 13.07 7.59
N ASP A 111 -9.95 13.65 7.75
CA ASP A 111 -11.21 12.92 7.91
C ASP A 111 -12.10 13.32 6.73
N ILE A 112 -11.87 12.68 5.58
CA ILE A 112 -12.51 13.03 4.31
C ILE A 112 -13.84 12.29 4.21
N LYS A 113 -14.91 13.05 3.97
CA LYS A 113 -16.25 12.50 3.75
C LYS A 113 -16.79 13.10 2.46
N ASN A 114 -16.72 12.32 1.39
CA ASN A 114 -17.21 12.71 0.09
C ASN A 114 -18.60 12.12 -0.15
N ASP A 115 -19.43 12.87 -0.87
CA ASP A 115 -20.64 12.33 -1.48
C ASP A 115 -20.26 11.31 -2.58
N PRO A 116 -21.13 10.32 -2.87
CA PRO A 116 -20.90 9.42 -4.00
C PRO A 116 -20.72 10.21 -5.30
N ALA A 117 -19.62 9.94 -6.00
CA ALA A 117 -19.32 10.47 -7.33
C ALA A 117 -20.28 9.91 -8.39
N ASN A 118 -20.92 8.76 -8.14
CA ASN A 118 -21.86 8.10 -9.06
C ASN A 118 -21.25 7.87 -10.46
N PHE A 119 -19.95 7.60 -10.51
CA PHE A 119 -19.25 7.29 -11.76
C PHE A 119 -19.60 5.87 -12.20
N THR A 120 -20.12 5.72 -13.43
CA THR A 120 -20.64 4.44 -13.95
C THR A 120 -20.02 4.00 -15.26
N ASP A 121 -19.16 4.82 -15.87
CA ASP A 121 -18.55 4.46 -17.15
C ASP A 121 -17.63 3.26 -16.97
N THR A 122 -17.68 2.33 -17.92
CA THR A 122 -16.84 1.14 -17.96
C THR A 122 -16.34 0.89 -19.38
N ARG A 123 -15.27 0.13 -19.48
CA ARG A 123 -14.79 -0.44 -20.74
C ARG A 123 -14.12 -1.78 -20.48
N SER A 124 -14.18 -2.67 -21.46
CA SER A 124 -13.44 -3.92 -21.41
C SER A 124 -11.93 -3.64 -21.36
N VAL A 125 -11.23 -4.41 -20.53
CA VAL A 125 -9.76 -4.47 -20.48
C VAL A 125 -9.25 -5.87 -20.85
N ALA A 126 -10.13 -6.74 -21.38
CA ALA A 126 -9.80 -8.11 -21.77
C ALA A 126 -8.83 -8.21 -22.97
N ASP A 127 -8.68 -7.13 -23.75
CA ASP A 127 -7.69 -7.06 -24.84
C ASP A 127 -6.34 -6.48 -24.38
N GLU A 128 -6.24 -6.01 -23.13
CA GLU A 128 -5.01 -5.47 -22.55
C GLU A 128 -4.31 -6.53 -21.71
N TYR A 129 -3.06 -6.88 -22.04
CA TYR A 129 -2.30 -7.88 -21.30
C TYR A 129 -1.25 -7.23 -20.41
N TYR A 130 -1.21 -7.61 -19.13
CA TYR A 130 -0.30 -7.07 -18.13
C TYR A 130 0.57 -8.17 -17.55
N THR A 131 1.84 -7.84 -17.29
CA THR A 131 2.82 -8.74 -16.69
C THR A 131 2.96 -8.41 -15.20
N VAL A 132 2.86 -9.43 -14.36
CA VAL A 132 2.95 -9.31 -12.90
C VAL A 132 3.88 -10.38 -12.33
N ASN A 133 4.48 -10.10 -11.18
CA ASN A 133 5.19 -11.11 -10.40
C ASN A 133 4.20 -11.77 -9.43
N ASP A 134 3.83 -13.03 -9.69
CA ASP A 134 2.88 -13.77 -8.86
C ASP A 134 3.58 -14.42 -7.67
N ILE A 135 3.39 -13.84 -6.49
CA ILE A 135 3.93 -14.33 -5.20
C ILE A 135 3.39 -15.70 -4.80
N ILE A 136 2.22 -16.12 -5.30
CA ILE A 136 1.63 -17.41 -4.93
C ILE A 136 2.31 -18.55 -5.68
N SER A 137 2.54 -18.37 -6.98
CA SER A 137 3.24 -19.38 -7.79
C SER A 137 4.75 -19.21 -7.82
N GLY A 138 5.27 -18.03 -7.46
CA GLY A 138 6.69 -17.65 -7.58
C GLY A 138 7.13 -17.36 -9.01
N ASN A 139 6.19 -17.12 -9.94
CA ASN A 139 6.47 -16.91 -11.36
C ASN A 139 6.04 -15.52 -11.83
N ILE A 140 6.72 -15.02 -12.86
CA ILE A 140 6.25 -13.84 -13.60
C ILE A 140 5.24 -14.31 -14.64
N VAL A 141 4.03 -13.75 -14.60
CA VAL A 141 2.88 -14.19 -15.41
C VAL A 141 2.34 -13.01 -16.21
N THR A 142 1.94 -13.25 -17.46
CA THR A 142 1.23 -12.27 -18.29
C THR A 142 -0.20 -12.75 -18.56
N LEU A 143 -1.20 -11.94 -18.20
CA LEU A 143 -2.62 -12.25 -18.33
C LEU A 143 -3.38 -11.07 -18.94
N ASN A 144 -4.55 -11.35 -19.53
CA ASN A 144 -5.47 -10.27 -19.89
C ASN A 144 -6.00 -9.55 -18.65
N GLY A 145 -6.32 -8.27 -18.79
CA GLY A 145 -6.67 -7.40 -17.69
C GLY A 145 -7.87 -7.88 -16.88
N HIS A 146 -8.90 -8.42 -17.54
CA HIS A 146 -10.10 -8.88 -16.86
C HIS A 146 -9.80 -10.06 -15.92
N GLU A 147 -9.18 -11.11 -16.48
CA GLU A 147 -8.82 -12.32 -15.74
C GLU A 147 -7.82 -11.99 -14.63
N LEU A 148 -6.84 -11.13 -14.90
CA LEU A 148 -5.87 -10.66 -13.92
C LEU A 148 -6.57 -10.02 -12.71
N LEU A 149 -7.50 -9.08 -12.94
CA LEU A 149 -8.20 -8.40 -11.87
C LEU A 149 -9.06 -9.35 -11.02
N CYS A 150 -9.80 -10.25 -11.66
CA CYS A 150 -10.58 -11.26 -10.95
C CYS A 150 -9.69 -12.14 -10.05
N GLN A 151 -8.50 -12.52 -10.53
CA GLN A 151 -7.56 -13.33 -9.74
C GLN A 151 -6.89 -12.54 -8.60
N ILE A 152 -6.53 -11.27 -8.82
CA ILE A 152 -5.99 -10.40 -7.77
C ILE A 152 -7.03 -10.23 -6.66
N VAL A 153 -8.25 -9.81 -7.00
CA VAL A 153 -9.32 -9.57 -6.01
C VAL A 153 -9.63 -10.84 -5.20
N ASN A 154 -9.66 -12.01 -5.86
CA ASN A 154 -9.89 -13.29 -5.18
C ASN A 154 -8.75 -13.71 -4.26
N SER A 155 -7.51 -13.34 -4.59
CA SER A 155 -6.34 -13.57 -3.74
C SER A 155 -6.34 -12.64 -2.54
N GLU A 156 -6.59 -11.35 -2.76
CA GLU A 156 -6.50 -10.28 -1.77
C GLU A 156 -7.58 -10.38 -0.68
N ILE A 157 -8.85 -10.43 -1.08
CA ILE A 157 -9.99 -10.31 -0.15
C ILE A 157 -11.05 -11.40 -0.31
N GLY A 158 -10.99 -12.18 -1.40
CA GLY A 158 -11.98 -13.22 -1.68
C GLY A 158 -13.37 -12.69 -2.03
N GLY A 159 -14.38 -13.58 -2.00
CA GLY A 159 -15.75 -13.27 -2.46
C GLY A 159 -16.78 -12.98 -1.36
N GLU A 160 -16.41 -13.16 -0.09
CA GLU A 160 -17.36 -13.07 1.03
C GLU A 160 -17.72 -11.62 1.39
N TRP A 161 -16.81 -10.67 1.14
CA TRP A 161 -16.99 -9.26 1.50
C TRP A 161 -18.07 -8.55 0.68
N GLY A 162 -18.58 -7.42 1.18
CA GLY A 162 -19.61 -6.63 0.49
C GLY A 162 -19.20 -6.21 -0.93
N GLU A 163 -20.18 -6.08 -1.84
CA GLU A 163 -19.88 -5.77 -3.25
C GLU A 163 -19.12 -4.45 -3.43
N GLU A 164 -19.40 -3.43 -2.62
CA GLU A 164 -18.71 -2.14 -2.67
C GLU A 164 -17.23 -2.25 -2.26
N ALA A 165 -16.88 -3.12 -1.31
CA ALA A 165 -15.49 -3.41 -0.95
C ALA A 165 -14.76 -4.16 -2.07
N ILE A 166 -15.44 -5.13 -2.72
CA ILE A 166 -14.91 -5.87 -3.87
C ILE A 166 -14.65 -4.92 -5.05
N LYS A 167 -15.59 -4.01 -5.34
CA LYS A 167 -15.43 -2.98 -6.37
C LYS A 167 -14.27 -2.02 -6.05
N ALA A 168 -14.15 -1.55 -4.81
CA ALA A 168 -13.05 -0.68 -4.39
C ALA A 168 -11.70 -1.37 -4.59
N GLN A 169 -11.58 -2.63 -4.16
CA GLN A 169 -10.38 -3.43 -4.38
C GLN A 169 -10.07 -3.64 -5.86
N ALA A 170 -11.07 -3.89 -6.72
CA ALA A 170 -10.87 -4.07 -8.15
C ALA A 170 -10.32 -2.80 -8.82
N VAL A 171 -10.89 -1.63 -8.50
CA VAL A 171 -10.41 -0.34 -9.04
C VAL A 171 -9.01 0.00 -8.51
N ALA A 172 -8.74 -0.19 -7.22
CA ALA A 172 -7.41 0.04 -6.65
C ALA A 172 -6.35 -0.88 -7.29
N ALA A 173 -6.65 -2.18 -7.41
CA ALA A 173 -5.76 -3.15 -8.05
C ALA A 173 -5.48 -2.81 -9.52
N TYR A 174 -6.50 -2.43 -10.30
CA TYR A 174 -6.30 -2.02 -11.68
C TYR A 174 -5.48 -0.73 -11.78
N THR A 175 -5.77 0.25 -10.93
CA THR A 175 -5.01 1.51 -10.85
C THR A 175 -3.53 1.24 -10.55
N TRP A 176 -3.24 0.37 -9.60
CA TRP A 176 -1.88 -0.06 -9.24
C TRP A 176 -1.15 -0.75 -10.39
N VAL A 177 -1.79 -1.71 -11.07
CA VAL A 177 -1.22 -2.38 -12.24
C VAL A 177 -0.91 -1.38 -13.36
N ARG A 178 -1.85 -0.47 -13.64
CA ARG A 178 -1.70 0.58 -14.65
C ARG A 178 -0.57 1.55 -14.31
N PHE A 179 -0.45 1.95 -13.05
CA PHE A 179 0.61 2.82 -12.58
C PHE A 179 1.99 2.18 -12.81
N ASN A 180 2.18 0.93 -12.36
CA ASN A 180 3.45 0.22 -12.51
C ASN A 180 3.82 -0.03 -13.97
N ASP A 181 2.88 -0.49 -14.80
CA ASP A 181 3.16 -0.70 -16.23
C ASP A 181 3.58 0.61 -16.93
N SER A 182 3.00 1.76 -16.51
CA SER A 182 3.33 3.08 -17.08
C SER A 182 4.76 3.53 -16.78
N ILE A 183 5.35 3.08 -15.66
CA ILE A 183 6.73 3.37 -15.27
C ILE A 183 7.71 2.25 -15.67
N GLY A 184 7.24 1.22 -16.38
CA GLY A 184 8.06 0.08 -16.82
C GLY A 184 8.40 -0.91 -15.71
N ALA A 185 7.58 -0.95 -14.65
CA ALA A 185 7.70 -1.86 -13.54
C ALA A 185 6.77 -3.07 -13.68
N ILE A 186 7.21 -4.21 -13.14
CA ILE A 186 6.39 -5.41 -12.95
C ILE A 186 5.89 -5.40 -11.50
N PRO A 187 4.59 -5.13 -11.26
CA PRO A 187 4.05 -5.15 -9.91
C PRO A 187 3.98 -6.58 -9.37
N THR A 188 4.22 -6.71 -8.07
CA THR A 188 4.06 -7.96 -7.33
C THR A 188 2.62 -8.08 -6.81
N VAL A 189 1.94 -9.18 -7.11
CA VAL A 189 0.54 -9.43 -6.73
C VAL A 189 0.30 -10.92 -6.45
N GLY A 190 -0.69 -11.27 -5.64
CA GLY A 190 -1.14 -12.65 -5.51
C GLY A 190 -2.17 -13.01 -6.56
N LEU A 191 -1.97 -14.12 -7.27
CA LEU A 191 -2.96 -14.63 -8.22
C LEU A 191 -3.66 -15.89 -7.70
N LYS A 192 -4.99 -15.83 -7.63
CA LYS A 192 -5.83 -16.96 -7.25
C LYS A 192 -6.97 -17.17 -8.25
N SER A 193 -6.83 -18.19 -9.08
CA SER A 193 -7.89 -18.65 -9.99
C SER A 193 -9.11 -19.21 -9.23
N GLY A 194 -10.19 -19.52 -9.97
CA GLY A 194 -11.42 -20.06 -9.38
C GLY A 194 -12.19 -19.04 -8.55
N TYR A 195 -12.19 -17.78 -8.99
CA TYR A 195 -12.96 -16.70 -8.36
C TYR A 195 -14.47 -16.94 -8.50
N SER A 196 -15.24 -16.38 -7.57
CA SER A 196 -16.70 -16.51 -7.56
C SER A 196 -17.36 -15.64 -8.62
N SER A 197 -18.58 -15.99 -9.04
CA SER A 197 -19.38 -15.14 -9.93
C SER A 197 -19.70 -13.76 -9.32
N LYS A 198 -19.64 -13.62 -7.99
CA LYS A 198 -19.79 -12.32 -7.31
C LYS A 198 -18.60 -11.41 -7.57
N ILE A 199 -17.38 -11.94 -7.50
CA ILE A 199 -16.16 -11.19 -7.85
C ILE A 199 -16.24 -10.76 -9.31
N GLU A 200 -16.51 -11.70 -10.22
CA GLU A 200 -16.59 -11.43 -11.65
C GLU A 200 -17.63 -10.35 -11.97
N ARG A 201 -18.83 -10.39 -11.36
CA ARG A 201 -19.84 -9.34 -11.51
C ARG A 201 -19.36 -7.98 -11.00
N CYS A 202 -18.68 -7.94 -9.85
CA CYS A 202 -18.16 -6.69 -9.30
C CYS A 202 -17.05 -6.09 -10.18
N VAL A 203 -16.14 -6.93 -10.69
CA VAL A 203 -15.07 -6.51 -11.62
C VAL A 203 -15.68 -5.96 -12.92
N ASN A 204 -16.66 -6.66 -13.51
CA ASN A 204 -17.40 -6.17 -14.69
C ASN A 204 -18.05 -4.80 -14.45
N ALA A 205 -18.56 -4.55 -13.24
CA ALA A 205 -19.26 -3.31 -12.92
C ALA A 205 -18.34 -2.08 -12.83
N VAL A 206 -17.03 -2.28 -12.70
CA VAL A 206 -16.03 -1.20 -12.58
C VAL A 206 -14.88 -1.35 -13.58
N GLU A 207 -15.08 -2.15 -14.61
CA GLU A 207 -14.01 -2.52 -15.54
C GLU A 207 -13.46 -1.28 -16.28
N GLY A 208 -12.13 -1.15 -16.28
CA GLY A 208 -11.42 -0.05 -16.91
C GLY A 208 -11.39 1.27 -16.12
N GLN A 209 -12.04 1.33 -14.96
CA GLN A 209 -12.00 2.50 -14.07
C GLN A 209 -10.70 2.56 -13.26
N THR A 210 -10.16 3.75 -13.06
CA THR A 210 -8.96 4.02 -12.27
C THR A 210 -9.15 5.21 -11.33
N VAL A 211 -8.37 5.25 -10.25
CA VAL A 211 -8.26 6.43 -9.40
C VAL A 211 -7.25 7.41 -10.01
N MET A 212 -7.64 8.67 -10.10
CA MET A 212 -6.91 9.73 -10.80
C MET A 212 -6.60 10.90 -9.88
N TYR A 213 -5.42 11.49 -10.05
CA TYR A 213 -5.01 12.76 -9.43
C TYR A 213 -4.42 13.67 -10.50
N ASN A 214 -4.96 14.88 -10.65
CA ASN A 214 -4.55 15.85 -11.67
C ASN A 214 -4.40 15.25 -13.08
N GLY A 215 -5.37 14.42 -13.50
CA GLY A 215 -5.38 13.78 -14.81
C GLY A 215 -4.44 12.58 -14.98
N ASN A 216 -3.70 12.19 -13.95
CA ASN A 216 -2.80 11.03 -13.97
C ASN A 216 -3.35 9.88 -13.12
N ILE A 217 -3.09 8.64 -13.56
CA ILE A 217 -3.35 7.42 -12.77
C ILE A 217 -2.42 7.44 -11.55
N ILE A 218 -2.97 7.23 -10.36
CA ILE A 218 -2.20 7.30 -9.11
C ILE A 218 -1.46 6.00 -8.81
N ASN A 219 -0.48 6.08 -7.91
CA ASN A 219 -0.04 4.92 -7.15
C ASN A 219 -1.12 4.55 -6.10
N ALA A 220 -2.00 3.59 -6.43
CA ALA A 220 -3.09 3.14 -5.56
C ALA A 220 -2.68 1.96 -4.65
N VAL A 221 -1.64 2.15 -3.83
CA VAL A 221 -1.26 1.17 -2.80
C VAL A 221 -2.39 0.92 -1.80
N TYR A 222 -2.40 -0.29 -1.24
CA TYR A 222 -3.37 -0.75 -0.25
C TYR A 222 -2.73 -1.80 0.67
N SER A 223 -3.25 -1.96 1.88
CA SER A 223 -2.78 -2.96 2.85
C SER A 223 -3.94 -3.55 3.65
N ALA A 224 -3.71 -4.65 4.38
CA ALA A 224 -4.78 -5.36 5.07
C ALA A 224 -5.56 -4.43 6.04
N SER A 225 -4.85 -3.66 6.86
CA SER A 225 -5.45 -2.67 7.74
C SER A 225 -4.45 -1.64 8.26
N THR A 226 -4.97 -0.47 8.64
CA THR A 226 -4.25 0.61 9.32
C THR A 226 -4.39 0.51 10.84
N ALA A 227 -3.64 1.34 11.57
CA ALA A 227 -3.77 1.49 13.02
C ALA A 227 -4.76 2.61 13.42
N GLY A 228 -5.85 2.76 12.66
CA GLY A 228 -6.91 3.77 12.84
C GLY A 228 -6.72 5.02 11.98
N TYR A 229 -5.51 5.23 11.47
CA TYR A 229 -5.19 6.19 10.43
C TYR A 229 -4.20 5.56 9.44
N SER A 230 -4.38 5.81 8.15
CA SER A 230 -3.34 5.54 7.17
C SER A 230 -2.10 6.40 7.44
N THR A 231 -1.00 6.10 6.77
CA THR A 231 0.24 6.87 6.82
C THR A 231 0.60 7.45 5.46
N THR A 232 1.58 8.36 5.48
CA THR A 232 2.11 8.95 4.25
C THR A 232 3.07 7.98 3.58
N SER A 233 3.18 8.08 2.25
CA SER A 233 4.21 7.35 1.50
C SER A 233 5.64 7.84 1.84
N GLU A 234 5.79 9.07 2.29
CA GLU A 234 7.09 9.63 2.69
C GLU A 234 7.59 9.02 4.00
N ASP A 235 6.70 8.84 4.98
CA ASP A 235 7.02 8.23 6.27
C ASP A 235 7.47 6.75 6.12
N ILE A 236 6.98 6.06 5.09
CA ILE A 236 7.26 4.63 4.86
C ILE A 236 8.38 4.41 3.83
N TRP A 237 8.34 5.10 2.69
CA TRP A 237 9.23 4.86 1.55
C TRP A 237 10.13 6.07 1.22
N GLY A 238 9.99 7.19 1.93
CA GLY A 238 10.75 8.42 1.64
C GLY A 238 10.36 9.08 0.32
N VAL A 239 9.21 8.69 -0.28
CA VAL A 239 8.69 9.25 -1.52
C VAL A 239 7.37 9.93 -1.24
N PHE A 240 7.26 11.20 -1.60
CA PHE A 240 6.04 11.99 -1.39
C PHE A 240 5.03 11.79 -2.53
N TYR A 241 3.81 11.39 -2.18
CA TYR A 241 2.64 11.44 -3.06
C TYR A 241 1.53 12.27 -2.40
N PRO A 242 1.02 13.34 -3.06
CA PRO A 242 0.07 14.27 -2.44
C PRO A 242 -1.28 13.63 -2.09
N TYR A 243 -1.59 12.48 -2.70
CA TYR A 243 -2.82 11.72 -2.45
C TYR A 243 -2.65 10.57 -1.44
N LEU A 244 -1.42 10.24 -1.01
CA LEU A 244 -1.15 9.22 0.03
C LEU A 244 -0.82 9.92 1.35
N GLN A 245 -1.87 10.24 2.10
CA GLN A 245 -1.82 11.04 3.32
C GLN A 245 -2.34 10.26 4.52
N ARG A 246 -2.25 10.87 5.72
CA ARG A 246 -2.78 10.30 6.97
C ARG A 246 -4.29 10.49 7.05
N VAL A 247 -5.06 9.52 6.57
CA VAL A 247 -6.52 9.53 6.54
C VAL A 247 -7.06 8.65 7.66
N LYS A 248 -8.07 9.13 8.38
CA LYS A 248 -8.77 8.37 9.41
C LYS A 248 -9.44 7.13 8.82
N SER A 249 -9.06 5.93 9.26
CA SER A 249 -9.87 4.72 9.03
C SER A 249 -10.76 4.44 10.23
N GLU A 250 -12.01 4.90 10.17
CA GLU A 250 -12.92 4.89 11.31
C GLU A 250 -13.26 3.50 11.84
N PHE A 251 -13.17 2.46 11.01
CA PHE A 251 -13.64 1.11 11.34
C PHE A 251 -12.54 0.05 11.41
N ASP A 252 -11.27 0.43 11.31
CA ASP A 252 -10.15 -0.52 11.37
C ASP A 252 -10.01 -1.18 12.75
N ASP A 253 -10.60 -0.59 13.80
CA ASP A 253 -10.66 -1.18 15.14
C ASP A 253 -11.46 -2.49 15.21
N LYS A 254 -12.24 -2.80 14.16
CA LYS A 254 -12.96 -4.07 13.98
C LYS A 254 -12.13 -5.13 13.24
N ASP A 255 -10.93 -4.82 12.77
CA ASP A 255 -10.03 -5.81 12.18
C ASP A 255 -9.74 -6.94 13.19
N PRO A 256 -9.86 -8.22 12.81
CA PRO A 256 -9.44 -9.35 13.65
C PRO A 256 -8.00 -9.28 14.18
N ASN A 257 -7.13 -8.46 13.58
CA ASN A 257 -5.75 -8.25 14.00
C ASN A 257 -5.56 -7.04 14.91
N TRP A 258 -6.62 -6.31 15.21
CA TRP A 258 -6.57 -5.13 16.06
C TRP A 258 -6.28 -5.49 17.52
N GLY A 259 -5.22 -4.91 18.08
CA GLY A 259 -4.89 -5.06 19.49
C GLY A 259 -4.35 -6.43 19.86
N ILE A 260 -3.74 -7.17 18.93
CA ILE A 260 -3.07 -8.45 19.23
C ILE A 260 -1.89 -8.18 20.16
N GLU A 261 -1.85 -8.93 21.26
CA GLU A 261 -0.79 -8.86 22.28
C GLU A 261 0.21 -10.00 22.15
N ALA A 262 1.49 -9.66 22.15
CA ALA A 262 2.60 -10.57 22.42
C ALA A 262 3.19 -10.24 23.79
N THR A 263 3.32 -11.25 24.65
CA THR A 263 3.78 -11.06 26.03
C THR A 263 5.05 -11.85 26.31
N TYR A 264 6.02 -11.22 26.97
CA TYR A 264 7.30 -11.81 27.32
C TYR A 264 7.69 -11.43 28.75
N THR A 265 8.21 -12.37 29.51
CA THR A 265 8.84 -12.05 30.79
C THR A 265 10.06 -11.15 30.58
N LYS A 266 10.47 -10.41 31.62
CA LYS A 266 11.70 -9.62 31.62
C LYS A 266 12.90 -10.41 31.10
N ASP A 267 13.05 -11.66 31.56
CA ASP A 267 14.19 -12.50 31.21
C ASP A 267 14.14 -12.95 29.73
N GLU A 268 12.96 -13.28 29.21
CA GLU A 268 12.77 -13.62 27.79
C GLU A 268 13.05 -12.41 26.87
N VAL A 269 12.64 -11.21 27.27
CA VAL A 269 12.97 -9.98 26.51
C VAL A 269 14.48 -9.77 26.45
N LYS A 270 15.16 -9.92 27.60
CA LYS A 270 16.62 -9.81 27.68
C LYS A 270 17.31 -10.86 26.82
N GLU A 271 16.91 -12.12 26.93
CA GLU A 271 17.46 -13.21 26.13
C GLU A 271 17.31 -12.93 24.63
N ARG A 272 16.11 -12.51 24.18
CA ARG A 272 15.86 -12.23 22.76
C ARG A 272 16.73 -11.10 22.21
N ILE A 273 16.83 -9.99 22.93
CA ILE A 273 17.68 -8.86 22.50
C ILE A 273 19.15 -9.28 22.52
N GLU A 274 19.66 -9.82 23.62
CA GLU A 274 21.10 -10.07 23.79
C GLU A 274 21.64 -11.26 22.97
N SER A 275 20.76 -12.12 22.45
CA SER A 275 21.12 -13.26 21.58
C SER A 275 21.01 -12.96 20.08
N GLN A 276 20.16 -12.01 19.68
CA GLN A 276 19.94 -11.65 18.28
C GLN A 276 20.60 -10.33 17.89
N THR A 277 21.06 -9.55 18.88
CA THR A 277 21.74 -8.28 18.69
C THR A 277 23.03 -8.19 19.50
N ASP A 278 23.83 -7.17 19.23
CA ASP A 278 25.02 -6.80 20.00
C ASP A 278 24.71 -5.98 21.27
N ILE A 279 23.44 -5.66 21.54
CA ILE A 279 23.02 -4.89 22.71
C ILE A 279 23.13 -5.75 23.98
N LYS A 280 23.57 -5.12 25.09
CA LYS A 280 23.53 -5.69 26.44
C LYS A 280 22.64 -4.84 27.33
N LEU A 281 21.58 -5.44 27.86
CA LEU A 281 20.59 -4.72 28.65
C LEU A 281 21.05 -4.58 30.10
N SER A 282 20.88 -3.38 30.64
CA SER A 282 21.02 -3.06 32.06
C SER A 282 19.93 -3.75 32.89
N ASP A 283 20.07 -3.73 34.22
CA ASP A 283 19.04 -4.26 35.11
C ASP A 283 17.80 -3.37 35.21
N ASN A 284 17.90 -2.11 34.79
CA ASN A 284 16.84 -1.12 34.86
C ASN A 284 15.89 -1.22 33.65
N VAL A 285 14.83 -2.01 33.81
CA VAL A 285 13.82 -2.26 32.76
C VAL A 285 13.15 -1.01 32.20
N LYS A 286 13.12 0.11 32.95
CA LYS A 286 12.53 1.36 32.46
C LYS A 286 13.35 1.99 31.33
N ASN A 287 14.63 1.66 31.22
CA ASN A 287 15.51 2.20 30.19
C ASN A 287 15.50 1.35 28.91
N TRP A 288 14.91 0.14 28.96
CA TRP A 288 15.03 -0.84 27.88
C TRP A 288 14.37 -0.40 26.58
N PHE A 289 13.31 0.40 26.65
CA PHE A 289 12.63 0.89 25.46
C PHE A 289 12.28 2.36 25.64
N LYS A 290 12.64 3.16 24.64
CA LYS A 290 12.17 4.52 24.45
C LYS A 290 11.78 4.66 22.99
N ILE A 291 10.56 5.14 22.74
CA ILE A 291 10.11 5.45 21.38
C ILE A 291 10.61 6.85 21.05
N ASP A 292 11.53 6.95 20.08
CA ASP A 292 12.14 8.22 19.69
C ASP A 292 11.31 8.97 18.66
N SER A 293 10.68 8.22 17.75
CA SER A 293 9.84 8.79 16.69
C SER A 293 8.72 7.82 16.30
N ALA A 294 7.56 8.39 16.02
CA ALA A 294 6.40 7.70 15.50
C ALA A 294 5.64 8.60 14.52
N PHE A 295 4.80 8.01 13.68
CA PHE A 295 3.89 8.70 12.78
C PHE A 295 2.50 8.05 12.80
N SER A 296 1.50 8.76 12.31
CA SER A 296 0.08 8.34 12.34
C SER A 296 -0.34 7.79 13.71
N GLY A 297 0.14 8.43 14.78
CA GLY A 297 -0.17 8.16 16.18
C GLY A 297 0.51 6.92 16.78
N LYS A 298 0.61 5.81 16.03
CA LYS A 298 1.07 4.52 16.59
C LYS A 298 2.25 3.88 15.87
N TYR A 299 2.54 4.25 14.62
CA TYR A 299 3.58 3.59 13.84
C TYR A 299 4.96 4.03 14.29
N ILE A 300 5.69 3.12 14.93
CA ILE A 300 7.01 3.39 15.48
C ILE A 300 8.05 3.39 14.36
N SER A 301 8.73 4.53 14.18
CA SER A 301 9.80 4.71 13.19
C SER A 301 11.21 4.76 13.79
N GLY A 302 11.32 4.91 15.12
CA GLY A 302 12.59 4.94 15.82
C GLY A 302 12.47 4.51 17.27
N VAL A 303 13.41 3.67 17.70
CA VAL A 303 13.47 3.14 19.07
C VAL A 303 14.90 3.26 19.60
N THR A 304 15.02 3.63 20.87
CA THR A 304 16.26 3.46 21.63
C THR A 304 16.08 2.26 22.55
N ILE A 305 16.98 1.28 22.45
CA ILE A 305 17.03 0.13 23.34
C ILE A 305 18.20 0.29 24.32
N ASP A 306 17.89 0.58 25.58
CA ASP A 306 18.87 0.75 26.68
C ASP A 306 20.06 1.67 26.33
N GLY A 307 19.77 2.76 25.62
CA GLY A 307 20.75 3.76 25.18
C GLY A 307 21.31 3.56 23.77
N HIS A 308 20.96 2.46 23.09
CA HIS A 308 21.37 2.17 21.72
C HIS A 308 20.31 2.58 20.70
N THR A 309 20.68 3.35 19.69
CA THR A 309 19.82 3.75 18.56
C THR A 309 20.05 2.89 17.31
N SER A 310 21.12 2.10 17.29
CA SER A 310 21.44 1.10 16.27
C SER A 310 21.83 -0.23 16.92
N CYS A 311 21.70 -1.32 16.17
CA CYS A 311 22.22 -2.62 16.56
C CYS A 311 22.66 -3.42 15.33
N THR A 312 23.57 -4.35 15.55
CA THR A 312 23.86 -5.41 14.58
C THR A 312 22.81 -6.50 14.68
N TYR A 313 22.00 -6.69 13.65
CA TYR A 313 21.02 -7.77 13.53
C TYR A 313 21.26 -8.51 12.21
N ASP A 314 21.29 -9.84 12.23
CA ASP A 314 21.59 -10.69 11.07
C ASP A 314 22.87 -10.25 10.30
N GLY A 315 23.91 -9.89 11.05
CA GLY A 315 25.23 -9.52 10.52
C GLY A 315 25.31 -8.11 9.90
N SER A 316 24.26 -7.31 9.96
CA SER A 316 24.25 -5.94 9.46
C SER A 316 23.88 -4.95 10.56
N GLU A 317 24.62 -3.84 10.66
CA GLU A 317 24.26 -2.75 11.56
C GLU A 317 23.16 -1.89 10.94
N ALA A 318 22.08 -1.67 11.69
CA ALA A 318 20.95 -0.85 11.28
C ALA A 318 20.38 -0.04 12.44
N ARG A 319 19.66 1.04 12.11
CA ARG A 319 18.86 1.80 13.08
C ARG A 319 17.76 0.90 13.66
N ILE A 320 17.50 1.02 14.96
CA ILE A 320 16.42 0.29 15.62
C ILE A 320 15.09 1.01 15.33
N THR A 321 14.14 0.28 14.78
CA THR A 321 12.81 0.77 14.41
C THR A 321 11.72 -0.13 15.00
N GLY A 322 10.45 0.22 14.79
CA GLY A 322 9.35 -0.69 15.15
C GLY A 322 9.42 -2.03 14.41
N ILE A 323 10.03 -2.08 13.22
CA ILE A 323 10.26 -3.33 12.47
C ILE A 323 11.29 -4.21 13.19
N THR A 324 12.34 -3.60 13.76
CA THR A 324 13.29 -4.35 14.61
C THR A 324 12.56 -5.02 15.78
N LEU A 325 11.59 -4.32 16.39
CA LEU A 325 10.76 -4.90 17.45
C LEU A 325 9.83 -6.01 16.94
N CYS A 326 9.23 -5.85 15.75
CA CYS A 326 8.45 -6.91 15.10
C CYS A 326 9.25 -8.20 14.96
N ASN A 327 10.49 -8.10 14.45
CA ASN A 327 11.36 -9.25 14.24
C ASN A 327 11.83 -9.90 15.56
N LEU A 328 12.12 -9.10 16.58
CA LEU A 328 12.56 -9.60 17.88
C LEU A 328 11.45 -10.27 18.70
N PHE A 329 10.21 -9.77 18.57
CA PHE A 329 9.10 -10.09 19.47
C PHE A 329 7.87 -10.67 18.77
N ASP A 330 8.03 -11.14 17.53
CA ASP A 330 6.98 -11.82 16.76
C ASP A 330 5.68 -10.97 16.64
N VAL A 331 5.85 -9.64 16.56
CA VAL A 331 4.74 -8.67 16.53
C VAL A 331 4.38 -8.34 15.09
N LYS A 332 3.09 -8.34 14.75
CA LYS A 332 2.62 -8.25 13.35
C LYS A 332 2.79 -6.89 12.68
N SER A 333 2.84 -5.82 13.47
CA SER A 333 2.80 -4.45 12.99
C SER A 333 3.69 -3.56 13.85
N ASN A 334 4.41 -2.64 13.21
CA ASN A 334 5.19 -1.60 13.89
C ASN A 334 4.32 -0.50 14.49
N ALA A 335 3.01 -0.50 14.23
CA ALA A 335 2.06 0.24 15.03
C ALA A 335 1.73 -0.52 16.31
N MET A 336 2.37 -0.16 17.42
CA MET A 336 2.24 -0.89 18.68
C MET A 336 2.36 -0.02 19.92
N GLU A 337 1.85 -0.52 21.04
CA GLU A 337 2.08 0.00 22.39
C GLU A 337 2.90 -1.01 23.19
N ILE A 338 3.87 -0.51 23.97
CA ILE A 338 4.72 -1.33 24.82
C ILE A 338 4.41 -0.98 26.27
N SER A 339 4.05 -1.98 27.07
CA SER A 339 3.82 -1.81 28.51
C SER A 339 4.52 -2.89 29.31
N TYR A 340 4.78 -2.61 30.58
CA TYR A 340 5.39 -3.53 31.52
C TYR A 340 4.57 -3.58 32.80
N LYS A 341 4.21 -4.78 33.24
CA LYS A 341 3.48 -5.02 34.49
C LYS A 341 3.86 -6.38 35.07
N ASP A 342 4.08 -6.43 36.38
CA ASP A 342 4.30 -7.68 37.13
C ASP A 342 5.39 -8.61 36.54
N GLY A 343 6.49 -8.04 36.03
CA GLY A 343 7.58 -8.84 35.46
C GLY A 343 7.45 -9.14 33.97
N VAL A 344 6.38 -8.68 33.32
CA VAL A 344 6.02 -9.03 31.94
C VAL A 344 5.92 -7.77 31.08
N PHE A 345 6.59 -7.79 29.93
CA PHE A 345 6.37 -6.86 28.83
C PHE A 345 5.21 -7.33 27.95
N THR A 346 4.36 -6.40 27.55
CA THR A 346 3.28 -6.61 26.58
C THR A 346 3.50 -5.68 25.40
N PHE A 347 3.60 -6.26 24.21
CA PHE A 347 3.66 -5.57 22.93
C PHE A 347 2.30 -5.73 22.26
N LYS A 348 1.51 -4.67 22.25
CA LYS A 348 0.16 -4.67 21.71
C LYS A 348 0.16 -3.98 20.35
N SER A 349 -0.07 -4.74 19.28
CA SER A 349 -0.03 -4.24 17.90
C SER A 349 -1.39 -3.95 17.30
N TYR A 350 -1.42 -3.03 16.35
CA TYR A 350 -2.60 -2.53 15.67
C TYR A 350 -2.39 -2.53 14.15
N GLY A 351 -3.43 -2.87 13.40
CA GLY A 351 -3.36 -2.98 11.95
C GLY A 351 -2.45 -4.11 11.45
N TRP A 352 -2.40 -4.28 10.13
CA TRP A 352 -1.53 -5.22 9.45
C TRP A 352 -1.14 -4.70 8.07
N GLY A 353 0.15 -4.44 7.89
CA GLY A 353 0.75 -4.02 6.63
C GLY A 353 1.42 -2.66 6.78
N HIS A 354 1.80 -2.06 5.65
CA HIS A 354 2.51 -0.78 5.64
C HIS A 354 1.61 0.42 6.01
N GLY A 355 0.28 0.28 5.92
CA GLY A 355 -0.68 1.31 6.34
C GLY A 355 -0.80 2.52 5.41
N VAL A 356 -0.20 2.48 4.21
CA VAL A 356 -0.30 3.57 3.20
C VAL A 356 -1.48 3.30 2.29
N GLY A 357 -2.24 4.35 1.96
CA GLY A 357 -3.37 4.25 1.04
C GLY A 357 -4.57 3.51 1.65
N MET A 358 -5.21 2.65 0.86
CA MET A 358 -6.47 2.03 1.26
C MET A 358 -6.28 0.87 2.24
N SER A 359 -7.03 0.90 3.35
CA SER A 359 -7.22 -0.24 4.26
C SER A 359 -8.24 -1.21 3.67
N GLN A 360 -7.88 -2.48 3.50
CA GLN A 360 -8.81 -3.49 3.00
C GLN A 360 -9.94 -3.76 4.01
N TRP A 361 -9.60 -4.03 5.28
CA TRP A 361 -10.60 -4.18 6.33
C TRP A 361 -11.44 -2.92 6.52
N GLY A 362 -10.82 -1.74 6.43
CA GLY A 362 -11.52 -0.47 6.46
C GLY A 362 -12.53 -0.36 5.32
N ALA A 363 -12.13 -0.69 4.08
CA ALA A 363 -13.03 -0.74 2.94
C ALA A 363 -14.20 -1.71 3.15
N CYS A 364 -13.94 -2.89 3.73
CA CYS A 364 -15.00 -3.84 4.11
C CYS A 364 -16.03 -3.20 5.04
N TYR A 365 -15.57 -2.59 6.13
CA TYR A 365 -16.47 -2.02 7.13
C TYR A 365 -17.10 -0.69 6.71
N TYR A 366 -16.44 0.12 5.86
CA TYR A 366 -17.07 1.26 5.21
C TYR A 366 -18.22 0.80 4.30
N ALA A 367 -18.02 -0.27 3.52
CA ALA A 367 -19.08 -0.86 2.71
C ALA A 367 -20.25 -1.38 3.58
N GLU A 368 -19.96 -2.04 4.70
CA GLU A 368 -21.01 -2.44 5.67
C GLU A 368 -21.74 -1.25 6.29
N ALA A 369 -21.05 -0.11 6.45
CA ALA A 369 -21.63 1.14 6.90
C ALA A 369 -22.40 1.90 5.80
N GLY A 370 -22.48 1.35 4.59
CA GLY A 370 -23.27 1.88 3.48
C GLY A 370 -22.53 2.82 2.52
N TYR A 371 -21.20 2.91 2.62
CA TYR A 371 -20.39 3.69 1.68
C TYR A 371 -20.29 2.95 0.34
N THR A 372 -20.37 3.69 -0.75
CA THR A 372 -20.11 3.17 -2.10
C THR A 372 -18.60 3.07 -2.36
N TYR A 373 -18.21 2.23 -3.31
CA TYR A 373 -16.80 1.96 -3.63
C TYR A 373 -15.99 3.23 -3.97
N ASP A 374 -16.62 4.18 -4.65
CA ASP A 374 -16.04 5.48 -5.00
C ASP A 374 -15.88 6.40 -3.79
N GLN A 375 -16.79 6.35 -2.81
CA GLN A 375 -16.60 7.04 -1.54
C GLN A 375 -15.43 6.43 -0.76
N ILE A 376 -15.32 5.09 -0.75
CA ILE A 376 -14.22 4.39 -0.08
C ILE A 376 -12.87 4.82 -0.70
N LEU A 377 -12.76 4.78 -2.03
CA LEU A 377 -11.52 5.14 -2.73
C LEU A 377 -11.15 6.61 -2.52
N THR A 378 -12.10 7.53 -2.69
CA THR A 378 -11.83 8.98 -2.56
C THR A 378 -11.68 9.44 -1.10
N HIS A 379 -12.06 8.60 -0.14
CA HIS A 379 -11.71 8.77 1.26
C HIS A 379 -10.22 8.52 1.49
N TYR A 380 -9.69 7.36 1.07
CA TYR A 380 -8.28 6.99 1.29
C TYR A 380 -7.29 7.73 0.38
N TYR A 381 -7.68 8.02 -0.85
CA TYR A 381 -6.83 8.70 -1.83
C TYR A 381 -7.23 10.19 -1.92
N VAL A 382 -6.46 11.02 -1.22
CA VAL A 382 -6.81 12.43 -0.97
C VAL A 382 -6.82 13.23 -2.27
N ASN A 383 -7.88 14.03 -2.46
CA ASN A 383 -8.08 14.88 -3.64
C ASN A 383 -8.09 14.09 -4.98
N CYS A 384 -8.41 12.79 -4.92
CA CYS A 384 -8.57 11.96 -6.09
C CYS A 384 -10.01 11.85 -6.56
N TYR A 385 -10.19 11.38 -7.79
CA TYR A 385 -11.49 11.08 -8.38
C TYR A 385 -11.40 9.82 -9.25
N LEU A 386 -12.54 9.22 -9.57
CA LEU A 386 -12.60 8.07 -10.48
C LEU A 386 -12.63 8.57 -11.93
N GLY A 387 -11.89 7.89 -12.80
CA GLY A 387 -11.92 8.15 -14.23
C GLY A 387 -11.81 6.87 -15.04
N LEU A 388 -12.24 6.92 -16.30
CA LEU A 388 -12.03 5.82 -17.22
C LEU A 388 -10.61 5.90 -17.78
N SER A 389 -9.83 4.85 -17.59
CA SER A 389 -8.48 4.78 -18.16
C SER A 389 -8.55 4.73 -19.69
N ALA A 390 -7.61 5.36 -20.39
CA ALA A 390 -7.48 5.18 -21.84
C ALA A 390 -6.97 3.76 -22.15
N VAL A 391 -7.24 3.29 -23.38
CA VAL A 391 -6.67 2.04 -23.90
C VAL A 391 -5.15 2.08 -23.81
N ASN A 392 -4.57 1.02 -23.26
CA ASN A 392 -3.11 0.89 -23.15
C ASN A 392 -2.56 0.14 -24.38
N ASP A 393 -2.09 0.88 -25.38
CA ASP A 393 -1.53 0.32 -26.62
C ASP A 393 -0.36 -0.65 -26.37
N LYS A 394 0.44 -0.42 -25.32
CA LYS A 394 1.54 -1.30 -24.94
C LYS A 394 0.99 -2.64 -24.44
N ALA A 395 0.00 -2.60 -23.56
CA ALA A 395 -0.66 -3.80 -23.05
C ALA A 395 -1.42 -4.57 -24.14
N VAL A 396 -2.05 -3.89 -25.09
CA VAL A 396 -2.70 -4.54 -26.25
C VAL A 396 -1.66 -5.25 -27.13
N LYS A 397 -0.53 -4.59 -27.45
CA LYS A 397 0.57 -5.21 -28.20
C LYS A 397 1.15 -6.41 -27.48
N ARG A 398 1.24 -6.36 -26.14
CA ARG A 398 1.72 -7.48 -25.32
C ARG A 398 0.88 -8.74 -25.51
N GLY A 399 -0.42 -8.62 -25.71
CA GLY A 399 -1.31 -9.75 -26.04
C GLY A 399 -1.02 -10.42 -27.39
N GLN A 400 -0.22 -9.78 -28.25
CA GLN A 400 0.14 -10.25 -29.59
C GLN A 400 1.60 -10.70 -29.68
N MET A 401 2.40 -10.47 -28.62
CA MET A 401 3.81 -10.82 -28.57
C MET A 401 4.02 -12.32 -28.40
N SER A 402 5.11 -12.82 -28.98
CA SER A 402 5.62 -14.15 -28.68
C SER A 402 6.21 -14.21 -27.26
N GLN A 403 6.36 -15.42 -26.72
CA GLN A 403 6.95 -15.61 -25.39
C GLN A 403 8.38 -15.04 -25.31
N ASP A 404 9.19 -15.20 -26.36
CA ASP A 404 10.56 -14.65 -26.41
C ASP A 404 10.58 -13.12 -26.32
N GLU A 405 9.59 -12.46 -26.92
CA GLU A 405 9.44 -11.00 -26.86
C GLU A 405 9.00 -10.54 -25.46
N ILE A 406 8.09 -11.27 -24.81
CA ILE A 406 7.66 -11.00 -23.42
C ILE A 406 8.85 -11.22 -22.47
N ASP A 407 9.59 -12.32 -22.62
CA ASP A 407 10.76 -12.63 -21.79
C ASP A 407 11.86 -11.56 -21.93
N LYS A 408 11.98 -10.96 -23.12
CA LYS A 408 12.89 -9.83 -23.34
C LYS A 408 12.39 -8.58 -22.63
N GLU A 409 11.10 -8.24 -22.73
CA GLU A 409 10.50 -7.12 -22.00
C GLU A 409 10.69 -7.26 -20.48
N ILE A 410 10.50 -8.47 -19.95
CA ILE A 410 10.69 -8.78 -18.53
C ILE A 410 12.13 -8.52 -18.10
N LYS A 411 13.13 -8.92 -18.90
CA LYS A 411 14.56 -8.70 -18.58
C LYS A 411 14.94 -7.23 -18.51
N ASP A 412 14.25 -6.37 -19.25
CA ASP A 412 14.49 -4.93 -19.27
C ASP A 412 13.69 -4.20 -18.17
N SER A 413 12.78 -4.90 -17.48
CA SER A 413 11.89 -4.35 -16.46
C SER A 413 12.44 -4.55 -15.04
N GLU A 414 12.05 -3.67 -14.13
CA GLU A 414 12.30 -3.87 -12.69
C GLU A 414 11.10 -4.54 -12.04
N ILE A 415 11.36 -5.50 -11.15
CA ILE A 415 10.34 -6.11 -10.30
C ILE A 415 10.15 -5.20 -9.09
N VAL A 416 8.93 -4.74 -8.86
CA VAL A 416 8.58 -3.90 -7.72
C VAL A 416 7.96 -4.75 -6.63
N ASP A 417 8.61 -4.75 -5.47
CA ASP A 417 8.17 -5.45 -4.27
C ASP A 417 7.44 -4.47 -3.34
N GLU A 418 6.15 -4.25 -3.60
CA GLU A 418 5.26 -3.50 -2.71
C GLU A 418 3.93 -4.25 -2.44
N GLY A 419 3.70 -5.37 -3.12
CA GLY A 419 2.58 -6.28 -2.83
C GLY A 419 3.02 -7.30 -1.81
N GLY A 420 2.59 -7.16 -0.56
CA GLY A 420 2.98 -8.08 0.50
C GLY A 420 2.67 -9.55 0.18
N ASN A 421 3.70 -10.32 -0.17
CA ASN A 421 3.97 -11.67 0.34
C ASN A 421 5.39 -12.14 -0.04
N ALA A 422 6.39 -11.81 0.78
CA ALA A 422 6.98 -12.82 1.65
C ALA A 422 6.93 -14.32 1.23
N SER A 423 7.81 -14.77 0.33
CA SER A 423 8.40 -16.11 0.42
C SER A 423 9.72 -16.18 -0.35
N GLY A 424 10.74 -16.79 0.28
CA GLY A 424 12.12 -16.71 -0.18
C GLY A 424 12.62 -17.87 -1.05
N ASP A 425 13.88 -17.64 -1.44
CA ASP A 425 14.95 -18.55 -1.86
C ASP A 425 15.09 -18.87 -3.37
N SER A 426 16.14 -18.32 -3.97
CA SER A 426 17.23 -19.20 -4.44
C SER A 426 18.56 -18.46 -4.56
N LYS A 427 19.55 -19.02 -3.86
CA LYS A 427 20.97 -18.95 -4.18
C LYS A 427 21.22 -19.03 -5.70
N LYS A 428 22.13 -18.19 -6.20
CA LYS A 428 23.18 -18.68 -7.08
C LYS A 428 24.45 -17.86 -6.98
N ASP A 429 25.53 -18.62 -6.91
CA ASP A 429 26.91 -18.23 -6.75
C ASP A 429 27.38 -17.24 -7.82
N SER A 430 28.16 -16.26 -7.39
CA SER A 430 29.29 -15.79 -8.19
C SER A 430 30.43 -15.43 -7.25
N GLU A 431 31.43 -16.30 -7.22
CA GLU A 431 32.75 -16.04 -6.65
C GLU A 431 33.37 -14.74 -7.19
N PRO A 432 34.23 -14.08 -6.39
CA PRO A 432 34.81 -12.80 -6.73
C PRO A 432 35.94 -12.95 -7.74
N ALA A 433 35.86 -12.21 -8.85
CA ALA A 433 37.02 -12.02 -9.71
C ALA A 433 38.06 -11.17 -8.98
N GLN A 434 39.12 -11.85 -8.54
CA GLN A 434 40.38 -11.31 -8.07
C GLN A 434 40.96 -10.32 -9.08
N THR A 435 41.35 -9.15 -8.60
CA THR A 435 42.53 -8.45 -9.12
C THR A 435 43.38 -7.99 -7.93
N GLN A 436 44.52 -8.65 -7.77
CA GLN A 436 45.63 -8.22 -6.92
C GLN A 436 46.83 -7.86 -7.82
N PRO A 437 47.92 -7.27 -7.31
CA PRO A 437 48.23 -5.84 -7.41
C PRO A 437 49.47 -5.57 -8.28
N THR A 438 49.75 -4.30 -8.56
CA THR A 438 51.11 -3.86 -8.94
C THR A 438 51.54 -2.63 -8.13
N GLU A 439 52.68 -2.81 -7.44
CA GLU A 439 53.42 -1.81 -6.68
C GLU A 439 54.10 -0.77 -7.59
N ASN A 440 54.19 0.48 -7.11
CA ASN A 440 55.43 1.22 -6.84
C ASN A 440 55.19 2.74 -6.93
N GLY A 441 55.69 3.50 -5.96
CA GLY A 441 55.84 4.96 -6.12
C GLY A 441 55.80 5.79 -4.84
N THR A 442 56.88 5.67 -4.07
CA THR A 442 57.33 6.42 -2.89
C THR A 442 57.12 7.96 -2.91
N VAL A 443 57.01 8.55 -1.70
CA VAL A 443 57.68 9.79 -1.19
C VAL A 443 56.76 10.84 -0.51
N THR A 444 56.73 10.77 0.83
CA THR A 444 56.87 11.81 1.88
C THR A 444 56.37 13.26 1.67
N THR A 445 55.61 13.81 2.63
CA THR A 445 56.05 14.73 3.73
C THR A 445 54.84 15.39 4.44
N ALA A 446 55.01 15.69 5.73
CA ALA A 446 54.03 16.24 6.68
C ALA A 446 54.01 17.80 6.69
N PRO A 447 53.58 18.52 7.76
CA PRO A 447 52.22 18.84 8.21
C PRO A 447 51.97 20.37 8.40
N ALA A 448 50.82 20.74 9.01
CA ALA A 448 50.45 22.05 9.61
C ALA A 448 49.92 23.12 8.61
N THR A 449 49.04 24.08 8.93
CA THR A 449 48.75 24.80 10.19
C THR A 449 47.43 25.61 10.06
N GLU A 450 46.72 25.78 11.18
CA GLU A 450 46.01 26.99 11.70
C GLU A 450 45.04 27.89 10.88
N ALA A 451 44.01 28.34 11.64
CA ALA A 451 42.86 29.20 11.33
C ALA A 451 43.23 30.71 11.16
N PRO A 452 42.30 31.69 10.95
CA PRO A 452 41.25 32.08 11.92
C PRO A 452 39.90 32.62 11.36
N ASP A 453 38.87 32.47 12.20
CA ASP A 453 37.90 33.45 12.74
C ASP A 453 37.50 34.72 11.94
N THR A 454 36.19 34.95 11.79
CA THR A 454 35.59 36.31 11.86
C THR A 454 34.17 36.27 12.45
N THR A 455 34.00 37.13 13.44
CA THR A 455 32.82 37.49 14.25
C THR A 455 32.06 38.67 13.63
N THR A 456 30.73 38.77 13.83
CA THR A 456 29.92 39.98 14.23
C THR A 456 28.39 39.69 14.15
N THR A 457 27.68 39.55 15.29
CA THR A 457 26.80 40.54 15.99
C THR A 457 25.56 41.00 15.19
N SER A 458 24.35 40.49 15.47
CA SER A 458 23.35 40.88 16.51
C SER A 458 22.52 42.14 16.19
N PHE A 459 21.18 42.04 16.20
CA PHE A 459 20.26 43.12 16.60
C PHE A 459 18.87 42.56 16.97
N ASP A 460 18.53 42.67 18.26
CA ASP A 460 17.18 42.66 18.85
C ASP A 460 16.54 44.03 18.71
N VAL A 461 15.21 44.11 18.48
CA VAL A 461 14.35 45.21 18.95
C VAL A 461 12.90 44.71 19.15
N GLN A 462 12.46 44.69 20.41
CA GLN A 462 11.04 44.86 20.83
C GLN A 462 10.71 46.36 20.90
N PRO A 463 9.42 46.74 20.91
CA PRO A 463 8.94 47.37 22.14
C PRO A 463 7.51 47.00 22.56
N GLU A 464 7.30 47.13 23.87
CA GLU A 464 6.05 47.03 24.62
C GLU A 464 5.08 48.20 24.34
N ASP A 465 3.78 47.98 24.56
CA ASP A 465 3.05 48.68 25.65
C ASP A 465 1.60 48.19 25.82
N ASN A 466 1.27 47.97 27.10
CA ASN A 466 -0.01 47.91 27.81
C ASN A 466 -1.33 48.28 27.08
N ILE A 467 -2.41 47.56 27.42
CA ILE A 467 -3.64 48.09 28.06
C ILE A 467 -4.53 46.93 28.54
N THR A 468 -4.92 47.01 29.82
CA THR A 468 -5.96 46.25 30.52
C THR A 468 -7.36 46.66 30.03
N ILE A 469 -8.36 45.77 29.97
CA ILE A 469 -9.78 46.01 30.37
C ILE A 469 -10.62 44.73 30.22
N GLU A 470 -11.21 44.37 31.37
CA GLU A 470 -12.54 43.81 31.68
C GLU A 470 -13.11 42.50 31.11
N GLN A 471 -13.69 41.80 32.08
CA GLN A 471 -14.64 40.70 32.03
C GLN A 471 -15.90 41.07 31.23
N ASN A 472 -16.49 40.10 30.53
CA ASN A 472 -17.90 39.80 30.75
C ASN A 472 -18.27 38.39 30.30
N THR A 473 -18.78 37.64 31.26
CA THR A 473 -19.71 36.51 31.14
C THR A 473 -21.02 36.95 30.50
N GLU A 474 -21.60 36.14 29.60
CA GLU A 474 -23.06 35.99 29.52
C GLU A 474 -23.43 34.61 28.96
N GLU A 475 -24.14 33.86 29.80
CA GLU A 475 -25.02 32.73 29.49
C GLU A 475 -26.23 33.18 28.66
N ILE A 476 -27.07 32.18 28.30
CA ILE A 476 -28.46 32.24 27.81
C ILE A 476 -28.51 32.10 26.27
N LEU A 477 -28.97 31.00 25.66
CA LEU A 477 -30.15 30.16 25.93
C LEU A 477 -29.96 28.75 25.33
#